data_AF-A0A1G2Q7V3-F1
#
_entry.id   AF-A0A1G2Q7V3-F1
#
_cell.length_a   1.000
_cell.length_b   1.000
_cell.length_c   1.000
_cell.angle_alpha   90.00
_cell.angle_beta   90.00
_cell.angle_gamma   90.00
#
_symmetry.space_group_name_H-M   'P 1'
#
loop_
_entity.id
_entity.type
_entity.pdbx_description
1 polymer ?
#
loop_
_entity_poly.entity_id
_entity_poly.type
_entity_poly.pdbx_seq_one_letter_code
_entity_poly.pdbx_strand_id
1 'polypeptide(L)'
;MTVENKTQLLGVIRGLGKADFKFLIVVIFNEDYSVRYYYKMPKKVIKQYAKFSKHQNGHILNMRGQVKNDPRASIYKVNNKL
;
A
#
# COMPACT_ATOMS: atom_id res chain seq x y z
N MET A 1 2.20 -14.31 23.15
CA MET A 1 1.61 -14.30 21.80
C MET A 1 1.23 -12.86 21.49
N THR A 2 1.99 -12.18 20.64
CA THR A 2 1.83 -10.75 20.38
C THR A 2 0.50 -10.51 19.68
N VAL A 3 -0.29 -9.57 20.19
CA VAL A 3 -1.55 -9.10 19.58
C VAL A 3 -1.30 -8.89 18.09
N GLU A 4 -2.03 -9.63 17.25
CA GLU A 4 -1.87 -9.60 15.79
C GLU A 4 -1.71 -8.14 15.32
N ASN A 5 -0.56 -7.83 14.73
CA ASN A 5 -0.31 -6.52 14.21
C ASN A 5 -1.21 -6.33 12.98
N LYS A 6 -2.43 -5.82 13.20
CA LYS A 6 -3.40 -5.51 12.13
C LYS A 6 -2.91 -4.40 11.20
N THR A 7 -1.67 -3.91 11.35
CA THR A 7 -1.15 -2.74 10.64
C THR A 7 -0.51 -3.22 9.36
N GLN A 8 -1.22 -2.99 8.26
CA GLN A 8 -0.68 -3.17 6.93
C GLN A 8 0.16 -1.93 6.59
N LEU A 9 1.29 -1.76 7.28
CA LEU A 9 2.30 -0.78 6.89
C LEU A 9 2.99 -1.30 5.65
N LEU A 10 3.08 -0.46 4.64
CA LEU A 10 3.97 -0.72 3.51
C LEU A 10 5.37 -0.26 3.86
N GLY A 11 6.35 -0.86 3.19
CA GLY A 11 7.73 -0.40 3.27
C GLY A 11 7.85 1.08 2.95
N VAL A 12 8.94 1.70 3.43
CA VAL A 12 9.19 3.14 3.25
C VAL A 12 9.32 3.48 1.77
N ILE A 13 8.49 4.40 1.30
CA ILE A 13 8.50 4.92 -0.07
C ILE A 13 9.50 6.09 -0.13
N ARG A 14 10.62 5.86 -0.81
CA ARG A 14 11.62 6.90 -1.11
C ARG A 14 11.34 7.54 -2.47
N GLY A 15 11.77 8.79 -2.65
CA GLY A 15 11.61 9.47 -3.93
C GLY A 15 10.17 9.85 -4.31
N LEU A 16 9.21 9.87 -3.37
CA LEU A 16 7.81 10.25 -3.65
C LEU A 16 7.67 11.66 -4.27
N GLY A 17 8.64 12.55 -4.02
CA GLY A 17 8.73 13.86 -4.67
C GLY A 17 9.16 13.80 -6.14
N LYS A 18 10.04 12.86 -6.52
CA LYS A 18 10.69 12.76 -7.83
C LYS A 18 9.78 12.14 -8.89
N ALA A 19 9.94 12.48 -10.16
CA ALA A 19 9.05 12.07 -11.25
C ALA A 19 9.17 10.57 -11.66
N ASP A 20 9.90 9.77 -10.89
CA ASP A 20 10.49 8.50 -11.31
C ASP A 20 9.49 7.33 -11.40
N PHE A 21 8.23 7.52 -10.97
CA PHE A 21 7.18 6.51 -11.12
C PHE A 21 5.79 7.13 -11.21
N LYS A 22 4.89 6.44 -11.91
CA LYS A 22 3.48 6.84 -12.10
C LYS A 22 2.53 6.15 -11.12
N PHE A 23 2.81 4.90 -10.79
CA PHE A 23 1.98 4.06 -9.93
C PHE A 23 2.83 3.25 -8.94
N LEU A 24 2.25 2.93 -7.78
CA LEU A 24 2.74 1.89 -6.88
C LEU A 24 1.81 0.68 -6.99
N ILE A 25 2.39 -0.51 -7.12
CA ILE A 25 1.64 -1.77 -7.00
C ILE A 25 1.83 -2.30 -5.59
N VAL A 26 0.72 -2.51 -4.90
CA VAL A 26 0.69 -3.09 -3.55
C VAL A 26 0.04 -4.45 -3.65
N VAL A 27 0.78 -5.51 -3.33
CA VAL A 27 0.26 -6.89 -3.32
C VAL A 27 0.13 -7.34 -1.88
N ILE A 28 -1.06 -7.78 -1.49
CA ILE A 28 -1.31 -8.36 -0.17
C ILE A 28 -1.57 -9.85 -0.34
N PHE A 29 -0.86 -10.64 0.44
CA PHE A 29 -0.92 -12.09 0.44
C PHE A 29 -1.76 -12.61 1.61
N ASN A 30 -2.30 -13.81 1.45
CA ASN A 30 -2.79 -14.65 2.54
C ASN A 30 -1.60 -15.33 3.24
N GLU A 31 -1.87 -16.04 4.34
CA GLU A 31 -0.85 -16.77 5.10
C GLU A 31 -0.20 -17.91 4.30
N ASP A 32 -0.95 -18.49 3.35
CA ASP A 32 -0.48 -19.51 2.41
C ASP A 32 0.30 -18.94 1.21
N TYR A 33 0.69 -17.66 1.27
CA TYR A 33 1.35 -16.91 0.20
C TYR A 33 0.53 -16.75 -1.09
N SER A 34 -0.74 -17.15 -1.11
CA SER A 34 -1.62 -16.83 -2.23
C SER A 34 -1.93 -15.33 -2.26
N VAL A 35 -2.08 -14.76 -3.46
CA VAL A 35 -2.43 -13.33 -3.59
C VAL A 35 -3.88 -13.13 -3.13
N ARG A 36 -4.08 -12.29 -2.11
CA ARG A 36 -5.41 -11.94 -1.61
C ARG A 36 -6.02 -10.79 -2.39
N TYR A 37 -5.26 -9.72 -2.58
CA TYR A 37 -5.66 -8.57 -3.41
C TYR A 37 -4.44 -7.73 -3.78
N TYR A 38 -4.54 -6.99 -4.89
CA TYR A 38 -3.55 -6.00 -5.26
C TYR A 38 -4.18 -4.64 -5.59
N TYR A 39 -3.44 -3.57 -5.29
CA TYR A 39 -3.81 -2.19 -5.61
C TYR A 39 -2.86 -1.65 -6.67
N LYS A 40 -3.41 -0.97 -7.66
CA LYS A 40 -2.65 -0.04 -8.52
C LYS A 40 -2.95 1.37 -8.04
N MET A 41 -2.01 1.98 -7.32
CA MET A 41 -2.19 3.28 -6.69
C MET A 41 -1.48 4.37 -7.50
N PRO A 42 -2.20 5.37 -8.02
CA PRO A 42 -1.58 6.54 -8.62
C PRO A 42 -0.73 7.31 -7.62
N LYS A 43 0.39 7.85 -8.06
CA LYS A 43 1.28 8.66 -7.22
C LYS A 43 0.58 9.80 -6.47
N LYS A 44 -0.44 10.42 -7.07
CA LYS A 44 -1.27 11.46 -6.42
C LYS A 44 -2.02 10.95 -5.18
N VAL A 45 -2.52 9.72 -5.22
CA VAL A 45 -3.19 9.08 -4.09
C VAL A 45 -2.18 8.81 -2.97
N ILE A 46 -1.01 8.27 -3.34
CA ILE A 46 0.06 7.98 -2.38
C ILE A 46 0.51 9.25 -1.65
N LYS A 47 0.71 10.36 -2.37
CA LYS A 47 1.07 11.65 -1.78
C LYS A 47 0.05 12.16 -0.76
N GLN A 48 -1.23 11.90 -0.99
CA GLN A 48 -2.30 12.35 -0.09
C GLN A 48 -2.31 11.58 1.23
N TYR A 49 -2.00 10.28 1.21
CA TYR A 49 -2.11 9.42 2.40
C TYR A 49 -0.79 9.09 3.07
N ALA A 50 0.34 9.21 2.37
CA ALA A 50 1.64 8.88 2.94
C ALA A 50 2.15 10.01 3.85
N LYS A 51 2.71 9.62 5.00
CA LYS A 51 3.30 10.56 5.96
C LYS A 51 4.82 10.49 5.88
N PHE A 52 5.47 11.64 5.76
CA PHE A 52 6.92 11.69 5.82
C PHE A 52 7.41 11.33 7.23
N SER A 53 8.40 10.46 7.32
CA SER A 53 9.12 10.12 8.54
C SER A 53 10.56 10.58 8.41
N LYS A 54 10.97 11.51 9.28
CA LYS A 54 12.35 11.97 9.37
C LYS A 54 13.29 10.83 9.76
N HIS A 55 12.88 9.97 10.70
CA HIS A 55 13.68 8.84 11.18
C HIS A 55 14.01 7.84 10.07
N GLN A 56 13.09 7.60 9.14
CA GLN A 56 13.30 6.64 8.05
C GLN A 56 13.72 7.30 6.73
N ASN A 57 13.83 8.63 6.71
CA ASN A 57 14.08 9.46 5.53
C ASN A 57 13.22 9.05 4.32
N GLY A 58 11.90 9.01 4.53
CA GLY A 58 10.97 8.58 3.49
C GLY A 58 9.51 8.66 3.91
N HIS A 59 8.62 8.27 3.00
CA HIS A 59 7.18 8.35 3.23
C HIS A 59 6.63 6.98 3.62
N ILE A 60 5.91 6.94 4.72
CA ILE A 60 5.24 5.73 5.22
C ILE A 60 3.79 5.77 4.72
N LEU A 61 3.38 4.74 4.01
CA LEU A 61 2.00 4.53 3.60
C LEU A 61 1.38 3.42 4.46
N ASN A 62 0.28 3.74 5.13
CA ASN A 62 -0.48 2.78 5.92
C ASN A 62 -1.75 2.43 5.14
N MET A 63 -1.94 1.15 4.79
CA MET A 63 -3.08 0.69 3.98
C MET A 63 -4.42 0.61 4.74
N ARG A 64 -4.47 1.11 5.97
CA ARG A 64 -5.70 1.17 6.77
C ARG A 64 -6.59 2.37 6.39
N GLY A 65 -7.90 2.20 6.58
CA GLY A 65 -8.86 3.30 6.50
C GLY A 65 -9.12 3.77 5.06
N GLN A 66 -9.21 5.09 4.87
CA GLN A 66 -9.70 5.70 3.63
C GLN A 66 -8.89 5.36 2.39
N VAL A 67 -7.57 5.16 2.51
CA VAL A 67 -6.70 4.85 1.36
C VAL A 67 -7.10 3.55 0.65
N LYS A 68 -7.63 2.57 1.41
CA LYS A 68 -8.11 1.30 0.89
C LYS A 68 -9.32 1.47 -0.02
N ASN A 69 -10.14 2.47 0.28
CA ASN A 69 -11.42 2.73 -0.37
C ASN A 69 -11.35 3.93 -1.32
N ASP A 70 -10.17 4.50 -1.56
CA ASP A 70 -10.03 5.62 -2.48
C ASP A 70 -10.40 5.16 -3.90
N PRO A 71 -11.42 5.77 -4.55
CA PRO A 71 -11.91 5.32 -5.84
C PRO A 71 -10.88 5.46 -6.97
N ARG A 72 -9.81 6.24 -6.74
CA ARG A 72 -8.70 6.42 -7.69
C ARG A 72 -7.66 5.31 -7.57
N ALA A 73 -7.71 4.49 -6.51
CA ALA A 73 -6.89 3.29 -6.38
C ALA A 73 -7.68 2.09 -6.94
N SER A 74 -7.21 1.53 -8.06
CA SER A 74 -7.84 0.34 -8.62
C SER A 74 -7.49 -0.87 -7.75
N ILE A 75 -8.51 -1.52 -7.21
CA ILE A 75 -8.41 -2.75 -6.41
C ILE A 75 -8.75 -3.94 -7.30
N TYR A 76 -7.90 -4.95 -7.26
CA TYR A 76 -8.12 -6.19 -7.98
C TYR A 76 -8.14 -7.32 -6.97
N LYS A 77 -9.31 -7.96 -6.84
CA LYS A 77 -9.46 -9.17 -6.05
C LYS A 77 -9.07 -10.35 -6.92
N VAL A 78 -8.22 -11.23 -6.41
CA VAL A 78 -7.93 -12.48 -7.10
C VAL A 78 -9.04 -13.45 -6.71
N ASN A 79 -9.86 -13.82 -7.69
CA ASN A 79 -10.81 -14.91 -7.53
C ASN A 79 -10.02 -16.22 -7.59
N ASN A 80 -9.57 -16.72 -6.44
CA ASN A 80 -9.09 -18.09 -6.35
C ASN A 80 -10.31 -19.02 -6.47
N LYS A 81 -10.72 -19.34 -7.70
CA LYS A 81 -11.25 -20.68 -7.96
C LYS A 81 -10.02 -21.58 -8.08
N LEU A 82 -9.80 -22.40 -7.05
CA LEU A 82 -9.06 -23.65 -7.24
C LEU A 82 -9.82 -24.52 -8.24
#